data_AF-A0A7C3S3Z3-F1
#
_entry.id   AF-A0A7C3S3Z3-F1
#
_cell.length_a   1.000
_cell.length_b   1.000
_cell.length_c   1.000
_cell.angle_alpha   90.00
_cell.angle_beta   90.00
_cell.angle_gamma   90.00
#
_symmetry.space_group_name_H-M   'P 1'
#
loop_
_entity.id
_entity.type
_entity.pdbx_description
1 polymer ?
#
loop_
_entity_poly.entity_id
_entity_poly.type
_entity_poly.pdbx_seq_one_letter_code
_entity_poly.pdbx_strand_id
1 'polypeptide(L)'
;MIPFPVSEEKSRLLREKMESLGIREEDLEERFIRSSGAGGQKVNKTSSCVYLRHLPTGIEVKCMRERSQSLNRFLARRELVERIERLMGRGTQRD
;
A
#
# COMPACT_ATOMS: atom_id res chain seq x y z
N MET A 1 -5.41 10.37 -11.33
CA MET A 1 -5.85 10.12 -9.94
C MET A 1 -6.46 8.73 -9.89
N ILE A 2 -6.08 7.90 -8.92
CA ILE A 2 -6.53 6.51 -8.87
C ILE A 2 -7.69 6.43 -7.87
N PRO A 3 -8.94 6.22 -8.33
CA PRO A 3 -10.07 6.09 -7.43
C PRO A 3 -9.94 4.76 -6.68
N PHE A 4 -9.93 4.84 -5.35
CA PHE A 4 -10.04 3.66 -4.50
C PHE A 4 -11.51 3.32 -4.29
N PRO A 5 -11.89 2.03 -4.17
CA PRO A 5 -13.27 1.61 -3.89
C PRO A 5 -13.61 1.78 -2.40
N VAL A 6 -13.26 2.93 -1.82
CA VAL A 6 -13.49 3.27 -0.40
C VAL A 6 -14.19 4.62 -0.32
N SER A 7 -14.80 4.92 0.83
CA SER A 7 -15.40 6.23 1.10
C SER A 7 -14.43 7.37 0.75
N GLU A 8 -14.96 8.47 0.22
CA GLU A 8 -14.18 9.66 -0.10
C GLU A 8 -13.38 10.17 1.09
N GLU A 9 -13.95 10.10 2.29
CA GLU A 9 -13.30 10.49 3.55
C GLU A 9 -12.00 9.71 3.79
N LYS A 10 -12.02 8.39 3.58
CA LYS A 10 -10.83 7.54 3.76
C LYS A 10 -9.75 7.86 2.73
N SER A 11 -10.15 8.11 1.49
CA SER A 11 -9.23 8.48 0.41
C SER A 11 -8.60 9.85 0.66
N ARG A 12 -9.37 10.80 1.19
CA ARG A 12 -8.92 12.14 1.55
C ARG A 12 -7.91 12.11 2.69
N LEU A 13 -8.24 11.44 3.80
CA LEU A 13 -7.34 11.32 4.97
C LEU A 13 -6.01 10.66 4.60
N LEU A 14 -6.04 9.63 3.75
CA LEU A 14 -4.82 8.99 3.27
C LEU A 14 -3.95 9.98 2.49
N ARG A 15 -4.54 10.81 1.62
CA ARG A 15 -3.82 11.81 0.86
C ARG A 15 -3.22 12.90 1.75
N GLU A 16 -4.02 13.46 2.66
CA GLU A 16 -3.57 14.49 3.59
C GLU A 16 -2.39 13.97 4.42
N LYS A 17 -2.43 12.71 4.87
CA LYS A 17 -1.29 12.07 5.55
C LYS A 17 -0.07 11.92 4.64
N MET A 18 -0.24 11.43 3.41
CA MET A 18 0.86 11.30 2.46
C MET A 18 1.55 12.65 2.20
N GLU A 19 0.76 13.70 1.98
CA GLU A 19 1.24 15.06 1.78
C GLU A 19 1.97 15.60 3.01
N SER A 20 1.42 15.39 4.21
CA SER A 20 2.07 15.80 5.47
C SER A 20 3.43 15.12 5.70
N LEU A 21 3.62 13.91 5.16
CA LEU A 21 4.86 13.14 5.24
C LEU A 21 5.76 13.35 4.02
N GLY A 22 5.38 14.23 3.07
CA GLY A 22 6.13 14.47 1.85
C GLY A 22 6.19 13.27 0.89
N ILE A 23 5.27 12.30 1.02
CA ILE A 23 5.21 11.12 0.16
C ILE A 23 4.49 11.50 -1.14
N ARG A 24 5.20 11.39 -2.26
CA ARG A 24 4.63 11.66 -3.59
C ARG A 24 4.34 10.38 -4.35
N GLU A 25 3.34 10.42 -5.22
CA GLU A 25 2.99 9.30 -6.09
C GLU A 25 4.14 8.89 -7.03
N GLU A 26 4.94 9.85 -7.48
CA GLU A 26 6.10 9.65 -8.35
C GLU A 26 7.24 8.86 -7.67
N ASP A 27 7.30 8.91 -6.34
CA ASP A 27 8.30 8.23 -5.52
C ASP A 27 7.88 6.81 -5.11
N LEU A 28 6.68 6.38 -5.54
CA LEU A 28 6.11 5.08 -5.21
C LEU A 28 6.26 4.10 -6.37
N GLU A 29 7.04 3.06 -6.13
CA GLU A 29 7.10 1.91 -7.02
C GLU A 29 6.02 0.90 -6.65
N GLU A 30 5.02 0.76 -7.51
CA GLU A 30 3.93 -0.22 -7.37
C GLU A 30 4.16 -1.42 -8.29
N ARG A 31 4.06 -2.63 -7.76
CA ARG A 31 4.13 -3.88 -8.53
C ARG A 31 3.00 -4.81 -8.12
N PHE A 32 2.52 -5.62 -9.05
CA PHE A 32 1.49 -6.63 -8.78
C PHE A 32 2.11 -8.02 -8.84
N ILE A 33 1.99 -8.76 -7.73
CA ILE A 33 2.54 -10.11 -7.62
C ILE A 33 1.46 -11.10 -8.02
N ARG A 34 1.77 -11.94 -9.01
CA ARG A 34 0.91 -13.06 -9.41
C ARG A 34 1.29 -14.28 -8.58
N SER A 35 0.32 -14.88 -7.87
CA SER A 35 0.53 -16.16 -7.21
C SER A 35 0.81 -17.23 -8.26
N SER A 36 2.06 -17.65 -8.37
CA SER A 36 2.52 -18.70 -9.29
C SER A 36 2.66 -20.00 -8.50
N GLY A 37 1.52 -20.58 -8.07
CA GLY A 37 1.49 -21.82 -7.29
C GLY A 37 0.75 -22.92 -8.03
N ALA A 38 1.10 -24.19 -7.80
CA ALA A 38 0.40 -25.37 -8.35
C ALA A 38 -0.99 -25.61 -7.68
N GLY A 39 -1.69 -24.55 -7.27
CA GLY A 39 -2.93 -24.62 -6.51
C GLY A 39 -4.13 -24.10 -7.29
N GLY A 40 -4.94 -25.02 -7.84
CA GLY A 40 -6.36 -24.83 -8.16
C GLY A 40 -6.74 -23.68 -9.10
N GLN A 41 -7.52 -23.99 -10.14
CA GLN A 41 -7.95 -23.08 -11.22
C GLN A 41 -8.57 -21.72 -10.78
N LYS A 42 -8.94 -21.56 -9.50
CA LYS A 42 -9.62 -20.37 -8.95
C LYS A 42 -8.72 -19.37 -8.22
N VAL A 43 -7.60 -19.80 -7.63
CA VAL A 43 -6.72 -18.91 -6.82
C VAL A 43 -5.59 -18.29 -7.68
N ASN A 44 -5.18 -18.98 -8.74
CA ASN A 44 -4.06 -18.56 -9.60
C ASN A 44 -4.39 -17.46 -10.63
N LYS A 45 -5.66 -17.08 -10.82
CA LYS A 45 -6.04 -16.11 -11.87
C LYS A 45 -6.03 -14.64 -11.42
N THR A 46 -6.16 -14.36 -10.12
CA THR A 46 -6.29 -12.97 -9.65
C THR A 46 -5.00 -12.51 -8.99
N SER A 47 -4.31 -11.58 -9.65
CA SER A 47 -3.09 -10.95 -9.13
C SER A 47 -3.45 -9.87 -8.11
N SER A 48 -4.05 -10.27 -6.99
CA SER A 48 -4.56 -9.34 -5.99
C SER A 48 -3.46 -8.81 -5.07
N CYS A 49 -2.30 -9.46 -5.00
CA CYS A 49 -1.19 -9.03 -4.16
C CYS A 49 -0.53 -7.78 -4.74
N VAL A 50 -0.51 -6.71 -3.94
CA VAL A 50 0.11 -5.42 -4.28
C VAL A 50 1.40 -5.28 -3.49
N TYR A 51 2.50 -5.06 -4.21
CA TYR A 51 3.76 -4.60 -3.67
C TYR A 51 3.85 -3.09 -3.87
N LEU A 52 4.23 -2.37 -2.83
CA LEU A 52 4.42 -0.93 -2.87
C LEU A 52 5.73 -0.59 -2.16
N ARG A 53 6.59 0.17 -2.81
CA ARG A 53 7.86 0.62 -2.26
C ARG A 53 8.00 2.12 -2.41
N HIS A 54 8.40 2.79 -1.34
CA HIS A 54 8.78 4.19 -1.39
C HIS A 54 10.29 4.29 -1.67
N LEU A 55 10.64 4.89 -2.81
CA LEU A 55 12.02 4.97 -3.27
C LEU A 55 12.91 5.80 -2.33
N PRO A 56 12.51 7.00 -1.86
CA PRO A 56 13.35 7.84 -1.01
C PRO A 56 13.68 7.24 0.36
N THR A 57 12.72 6.56 1.00
CA THR A 57 12.93 5.96 2.33
C THR A 57 13.38 4.50 2.26
N GLY A 58 13.26 3.85 1.10
CA GLY A 58 13.55 2.43 0.92
C GLY A 58 12.54 1.48 1.58
N ILE A 59 11.43 1.99 2.14
CA ILE A 59 10.43 1.16 2.82
C ILE A 59 9.58 0.45 1.79
N GLU A 60 9.41 -0.85 1.99
CA GLU A 60 8.56 -1.69 1.18
C GLU A 60 7.41 -2.30 1.98
N VAL A 61 6.28 -2.47 1.30
CA VAL A 61 5.03 -3.03 1.82
C VAL A 61 4.47 -4.03 0.83
N LYS A 62 4.01 -5.17 1.33
CA LYS A 62 3.23 -6.17 0.58
C LYS A 62 1.84 -6.23 1.20
N CYS A 63 0.81 -6.07 0.38
CA CYS A 63 -0.58 -6.15 0.82
C CYS A 63 -1.36 -7.16 -0.03
N MET A 64 -1.87 -8.19 0.64
CA MET A 64 -2.79 -9.18 0.08
C MET A 64 -3.84 -9.50 1.14
N ARG A 65 -4.74 -8.55 1.41
CA ARG A 65 -5.84 -8.74 2.39
C ARG A 65 -7.13 -9.11 1.69
N GLU A 66 -7.39 -8.46 0.57
CA GLU A 66 -8.66 -8.53 -0.12
C GLU A 66 -8.54 -9.24 -1.48
N ARG A 67 -9.67 -9.68 -2.01
CA ARG A 67 -9.72 -10.25 -3.38
C ARG A 67 -9.55 -9.17 -4.46
N SER A 68 -9.91 -7.93 -4.12
CA SER A 68 -9.81 -6.78 -5.04
C SER A 68 -8.43 -6.13 -4.98
N GLN A 69 -7.79 -6.03 -6.15
CA GLN A 69 -6.51 -5.34 -6.32
C GLN A 69 -6.62 -3.87 -5.91
N SER A 70 -7.69 -3.16 -6.28
CA SER A 70 -7.84 -1.73 -5.98
C SER A 70 -7.97 -1.45 -4.48
N LEU A 71 -8.62 -2.36 -3.74
CA LEU A 71 -8.70 -2.28 -2.28
C LEU A 71 -7.35 -2.59 -1.63
N ASN A 72 -6.62 -3.59 -2.14
CA ASN A 72 -5.25 -3.86 -1.68
C ASN A 72 -4.28 -2.71 -1.96
N ARG A 73 -4.46 -1.94 -3.04
CA ARG A 73 -3.66 -0.73 -3.31
C ARG A 73 -3.88 0.34 -2.24
N PHE A 74 -5.14 0.59 -1.88
CA PHE A 74 -5.48 1.52 -0.79
C PHE A 74 -4.83 1.08 0.53
N LEU A 75 -4.98 -0.21 0.87
CA LEU A 75 -4.43 -0.77 2.10
C LEU A 75 -2.89 -0.75 2.12
N ALA A 76 -2.23 -1.04 0.99
CA ALA A 76 -0.78 -0.96 0.86
C ALA A 76 -0.26 0.46 1.12
N ARG A 77 -0.93 1.47 0.55
CA ARG A 77 -0.58 2.89 0.73
C ARG A 77 -0.77 3.34 2.15
N ARG A 78 -1.89 2.96 2.78
CA ARG A 78 -2.16 3.25 4.19
C ARG A 78 -1.09 2.66 5.10
N GLU A 79 -0.75 1.39 4.91
CA GLU A 79 0.30 0.70 5.68
C GLU A 79 1.68 1.35 5.45
N LEU A 80 2.00 1.74 4.22
CA LEU A 80 3.25 2.45 3.91
C LEU A 80 3.34 3.79 4.64
N VAL A 81 2.26 4.56 4.62
CA VAL A 81 2.14 5.84 5.35
C VAL A 81 2.35 5.60 6.85
N GLU A 82 1.67 4.63 7.45
CA GLU A 82 1.82 4.31 8.88
C GLU A 82 3.29 3.92 9.22
N ARG A 83 3.99 3.20 8.33
CA ARG A 83 5.41 2.86 8.51
C ARG A 83 6.33 4.07 8.40
N ILE A 84 6.11 4.94 7.41
CA ILE A 84 6.88 6.17 7.23
C ILE A 84 6.62 7.12 8.39
N GLU A 85 5.36 7.31 8.78
CA GLU A 85 4.95 8.09 9.95
C GLU A 85 5.62 7.56 11.21
N ARG A 86 5.70 6.24 11.39
CA ARG A 86 6.43 5.65 12.51
C ARG A 86 7.92 5.94 12.44
N LEU A 87 8.54 5.89 11.27
CA LEU A 87 9.99 6.14 11.13
C LEU A 87 10.35 7.61 11.29
N MET A 88 9.52 8.53 10.77
CA MET A 88 9.73 9.97 10.90
C MET A 88 9.28 10.50 12.26
N GLY A 89 8.23 9.94 12.83
CA GLY A 89 7.63 10.35 14.10
C GLY A 89 8.17 9.62 15.34
N ARG A 90 8.85 8.47 15.19
CA ARG A 90 9.45 7.74 16.32
C ARG A 90 10.97 7.73 16.29
N GLY A 91 11.51 8.67 17.04
CA GLY A 91 12.45 8.35 18.11
C GLY A 91 11.84 7.58 19.30
N THR A 92 10.54 7.20 19.32
CA THR A 92 9.94 6.61 20.52
C THR A 92 8.78 5.67 20.24
N GLN A 93 9.04 4.36 20.34
CA GLN A 93 8.32 3.38 21.16
C GLN A 93 8.63 1.98 20.61
N ARG A 94 9.61 1.39 21.31
CA ARG A 94 9.85 -0.04 21.46
C ARG A 94 8.59 -0.64 22.08
N ASP A 95 8.16 -1.77 21.55
CA ASP A 95 7.46 -2.78 22.35
C ASP A 95 8.51 -3.86 22.63
#